data_AF-T0Z901-F1
#
_entry.id   AF-T0Z901-F1
#
_cell.length_a   1.000
_cell.length_b   1.000
_cell.length_c   1.000
_cell.angle_alpha   90.00
_cell.angle_beta   90.00
_cell.angle_gamma   90.00
#
_symmetry.space_group_name_H-M   'P 1'
#
loop_
_entity.id
_entity.type
_entity.pdbx_description
1 polymer ?
#
loop_
_entity_poly.entity_id
_entity_poly.type
_entity_poly.pdbx_seq_one_letter_code
_entity_poly.pdbx_strand_id
1 'polypeptide(L)' 'GAAVRRRRRALGINQKDVGQKTQLRQATISGLEAGQAGTQLRTLFGVLTALNLELVIRPRTQASTDRIEEMF' A
#
# COMPACT_ATOMS: atom_id res chain seq x y z
N GLY A 1 -1.37 -2.03 -4.54
CA GLY A 1 -2.03 -0.95 -5.30
C GLY A 1 -3.25 -0.36 -4.63
N ALA A 2 -4.33 -1.14 -4.45
CA ALA A 2 -5.64 -0.60 -4.06
C ALA A 2 -5.66 0.24 -2.77
N ALA A 3 -4.95 -0.18 -1.70
CA ALA A 3 -4.88 0.57 -0.45
C ALA A 3 -4.23 1.95 -0.64
N VAL A 4 -3.12 2.02 -1.39
CA VAL A 4 -2.43 3.26 -1.76
C VAL A 4 -3.38 4.21 -2.51
N ARG A 5 -4.06 3.71 -3.54
CA ARG A 5 -5.05 4.48 -4.31
C ARG A 5 -6.18 5.02 -3.44
N ARG A 6 -6.69 4.20 -2.51
CA ARG A 6 -7.78 4.57 -1.61
C ARG A 6 -7.34 5.69 -0.67
N ARG A 7 -6.14 5.57 -0.09
CA ARG A 7 -5.58 6.63 0.77
C ARG A 7 -5.36 7.93 0.01
N ARG A 8 -4.79 7.88 -1.19
CA ARG A 8 -4.61 9.07 -2.04
C ARG A 8 -5.93 9.80 -2.30
N ARG A 9 -6.98 9.05 -2.66
CA ARG A 9 -8.32 9.61 -2.87
C ARG A 9 -8.92 10.21 -1.60
N ALA A 10 -8.71 9.58 -0.44
CA ALA A 10 -9.15 10.13 0.85
C ALA A 10 -8.44 11.45 1.22
N LEU A 11 -7.25 11.70 0.67
CA LEU A 11 -6.53 12.98 0.80
C LEU A 11 -6.97 14.02 -0.24
N GLY A 12 -7.89 13.70 -1.16
CA GLY A 12 -8.37 14.63 -2.18
C GLY A 12 -7.38 14.98 -3.30
N ILE A 13 -6.21 14.33 -3.32
CA ILE A 13 -5.15 14.62 -4.30
C ILE A 13 -5.16 13.65 -5.48
N ASN A 14 -4.69 14.10 -6.64
CA ASN A 14 -4.55 13.30 -7.85
C ASN A 14 -3.17 12.60 -7.91
N GLN A 15 -2.94 11.74 -8.92
CA GLN A 15 -1.68 10.99 -9.03
C GLN A 15 -0.46 11.85 -9.42
N LYS A 16 -0.67 12.98 -10.12
CA LYS A 16 0.39 13.94 -10.42
C LYS A 16 0.87 14.62 -9.14
N ASP A 17 -0.03 14.95 -8.22
CA ASP A 17 0.32 15.57 -6.93
C ASP A 17 1.22 14.64 -6.09
N VAL A 18 0.93 13.33 -6.09
CA VAL A 18 1.81 12.33 -5.47
C VAL A 18 3.15 12.26 -6.19
N GLY A 19 3.13 12.23 -7.53
CA GLY A 19 4.34 12.23 -8.34
C GLY A 19 5.27 13.42 -8.06
N GLN A 20 4.71 14.62 -7.84
CA GLN A 20 5.47 15.81 -7.44
C GLN A 20 6.13 15.63 -6.07
N LYS A 21 5.39 15.12 -5.07
CA LYS A 21 5.92 14.86 -3.71
C LYS A 21 7.02 13.79 -3.68
N THR A 22 6.98 12.83 -4.59
CA THR A 22 7.93 11.69 -4.62
C THR A 22 8.99 11.81 -5.71
N GLN A 23 8.98 12.86 -6.53
CA GLN A 23 9.80 12.97 -7.75
C GLN A 23 9.63 11.77 -8.71
N LEU A 24 8.42 11.22 -8.79
CA LEU A 24 8.07 10.10 -9.68
C LEU A 24 7.16 10.57 -10.80
N ARG A 25 7.24 9.92 -11.96
CA ARG A 25 6.29 10.16 -13.05
C ARG A 25 4.90 9.69 -12.60
N GLN A 26 3.85 10.41 -13.01
CA GLN A 26 2.47 10.01 -12.71
C GLN A 26 2.15 8.59 -13.22
N ALA A 27 2.71 8.17 -14.36
CA ALA A 27 2.57 6.82 -14.88
C ALA A 27 3.10 5.75 -13.89
N THR A 28 4.19 6.04 -13.18
CA THR A 28 4.73 5.16 -12.13
C THR A 28 3.77 5.06 -10.94
N ILE A 29 3.15 6.17 -10.53
CA ILE A 29 2.11 6.18 -9.49
C ILE A 29 0.90 5.36 -9.94
N SER A 30 0.47 5.51 -11.19
CA SER A 30 -0.63 4.75 -11.77
C SER A 30 -0.35 3.24 -11.77
N GLY A 31 0.83 2.82 -12.23
CA GLY A 31 1.27 1.42 -12.22
C GLY A 31 1.29 0.82 -10.81
N LEU A 32 1.87 1.54 -9.83
CA LEU A 32 1.84 1.13 -8.43
C LEU A 32 0.40 0.97 -7.89
N GLU A 33 -0.47 1.94 -8.17
CA GLU A 33 -1.88 1.90 -7.76
C GLU A 33 -2.66 0.74 -8.40
N ALA A 34 -2.32 0.38 -9.63
CA ALA A 34 -2.86 -0.76 -10.35
C ALA A 34 -2.26 -2.11 -9.91
N GLY A 35 -1.18 -2.10 -9.13
CA GLY A 35 -0.50 -3.32 -8.69
C GLY A 35 0.41 -3.94 -9.75
N GLN A 36 1.00 -3.12 -10.62
CA GLN A 36 1.93 -3.56 -11.65
C GLN A 36 3.07 -4.40 -11.06
N ALA A 37 3.27 -5.59 -11.64
CA ALA A 37 4.37 -6.48 -11.29
C ALA A 37 5.74 -5.81 -11.48
N GLY A 38 6.71 -6.14 -10.64
CA GLY A 38 8.05 -5.53 -10.69
C GLY A 38 8.14 -4.11 -10.12
N THR A 39 7.09 -3.59 -9.46
CA THR A 39 7.19 -2.33 -8.74
C THR A 39 8.25 -2.44 -7.64
N GLN A 40 9.28 -1.60 -7.70
CA GLN A 40 10.37 -1.61 -6.72
C GLN A 40 9.88 -1.20 -5.33
N LEU A 41 10.42 -1.83 -4.28
CA LEU A 41 10.12 -1.47 -2.89
C LEU A 41 10.46 -0.01 -2.57
N ARG A 42 11.54 0.53 -3.13
CA ARG A 42 11.87 1.97 -3.07
C ARG A 42 10.69 2.85 -3.48
N THR A 43 10.05 2.52 -4.60
CA THR A 43 8.90 3.27 -5.14
C THR A 43 7.70 3.14 -4.22
N LEU A 44 7.42 1.93 -3.73
CA LEU A 44 6.35 1.70 -2.76
C LEU A 44 6.58 2.53 -1.49
N PHE A 45 7.76 2.43 -0.87
CA PHE A 45 8.08 3.15 0.36
C PHE A 45 8.03 4.66 0.18
N GLY A 46 8.58 5.21 -0.91
CA GLY A 46 8.48 6.65 -1.20
C GLY A 46 7.02 7.13 -1.29
N VAL A 47 6.15 6.33 -1.91
CA VAL A 47 4.71 6.66 -1.99
C VAL A 47 4.00 6.49 -0.65
N LEU A 48 4.34 5.47 0.14
CA LEU A 48 3.78 5.32 1.50
C LEU A 48 4.12 6.53 2.37
N THR A 49 5.39 6.97 2.37
CA THR A 49 5.84 8.18 3.07
C THR A 49 5.07 9.42 2.60
N ALA A 50 4.95 9.63 1.29
CA ALA A 50 4.23 10.80 0.75
C ALA A 50 2.72 10.82 1.08
N LEU A 51 2.14 9.65 1.37
CA LEU A 51 0.73 9.50 1.76
C LEU A 51 0.54 9.35 3.28
N ASN A 52 1.62 9.48 4.05
CA ASN A 52 1.66 9.29 5.49
C ASN A 52 1.04 7.93 5.91
N LEU A 53 1.56 6.86 5.29
CA LEU A 53 1.20 5.47 5.55
C LEU A 53 2.39 4.70 6.11
N GLU A 54 2.12 3.79 7.04
CA GLU A 54 3.08 2.82 7.55
C GLU A 54 2.85 1.43 6.93
N LEU A 55 3.93 0.68 6.71
CA LEU A 55 3.86 -0.74 6.35
C LEU A 55 4.11 -1.59 7.60
N VAL A 56 3.13 -2.42 7.94
CA VAL A 56 3.24 -3.37 9.06
C VAL A 56 3.42 -4.78 8.51
N ILE A 57 4.58 -5.39 8.76
CA ILE A 57 4.88 -6.79 8.44
C ILE A 57 4.80 -7.58 9.75
N ARG A 58 3.97 -8.61 9.80
CA ARG A 58 3.73 -9.43 10.99
C ARG A 58 3.64 -10.91 10.62
N PRO A 59 3.93 -11.83 11.55
CA PRO A 59 3.63 -13.24 11.37
C PRO A 59 2.17 -13.44 10.95
N ARG A 60 1.93 -14.36 10.02
CA ARG A 60 0.58 -14.70 9.61
C ARG A 60 -0.13 -15.37 10.79
N THR A 61 -1.35 -14.93 11.10
CA THR A 61 -2.20 -15.65 12.04
C THR A 61 -2.44 -17.05 11.51
N GLN A 62 -1.96 -18.05 12.22
CA GLN A 62 -2.35 -19.44 12.02
C GLN A 62 -3.59 -19.67 12.88
N ALA A 63 -4.72 -20.02 12.25
CA ALA A 63 -5.83 -20.57 12.99
C ALA A 63 -5.42 -21.97 13.44
N SER A 64 -5.20 -22.18 14.73
CA SER A 64 -5.12 -23.54 15.28
C SER A 64 -6.54 -24.04 15.41
N THR A 65 -6.83 -25.18 14.78
CA THR A 65 -8.12 -25.87 14.92
C THR A 65 -8.43 -26.18 16.39
N ASP A 66 -7.38 -26.38 17.20
CA ASP A 66 -7.43 -26.61 18.65
C ASP A 66 -8.21 -25.50 19.41
N ARG A 67 -8.20 -24.25 18.93
CA ARG A 67 -8.96 -23.16 19.59
C ARG A 67 -10.48 -23.28 19.42
N ILE A 68 -10.94 -24.03 18.43
CA ILE A 68 -12.37 -24.29 18.24
C ILE A 68 -12.82 -25.40 19.19
N GLU A 69 -11.97 -26.39 19.47
CA GLU A 69 -12.28 -27.47 20.42
C GLU A 69 -12.38 -26.96 21.87
N GLU A 70 -11.61 -25.94 22.26
CA GLU A 70 -11.72 -25.31 23.59
C GLU A 70 -12.98 -24.43 23.78
N MET A 71 -13.72 -24.14 22.69
CA MET A 71 -14.96 -23.34 22.74
C MET A 71 -16.24 -24.19 22.84
N PHE A 72 -16.12 -25.53 22.82
CA PHE A 72 -17.21 -26.50 22.97
C PHE A 72 -16.95 -27.44 24.15
#